data_AF-A0A0J0ZQ36-F1
#
_entry.id   AF-A0A0J0ZQ36-F1
#
_cell.length_a   1.000
_cell.length_b   1.000
_cell.length_c   1.000
_cell.angle_alpha   90.00
_cell.angle_beta   90.00
_cell.angle_gamma   90.00
#
_symmetry.space_group_name_H-M   'P 1'
#
loop_
_entity.id
_entity.type
_entity.pdbx_description
1 polymer ?
#
loop_
_entity_poly.entity_id
_entity_poly.type
_entity_poly.pdbx_seq_one_letter_code
_entity_poly.pdbx_strand_id
1 'polypeptide(L)'
;MNPSLNNKPVIVLSNNDGCAVARSQEAKDLGIKMGVPLFQIKDIVEQHQVQVLSSNYALYAEMSRRFMKILADFVSPKEQEIYSIDESFLDLTAHAGNYDLTEYAHQIRQRLFSWLGLPVCIGIAESRDVNNGDLFTIDGLSDKQLWRISRHKEFISTYSGLAKGDAGKNWTAYSDFIIGEIKKDPSKFSKKRPIREYLDGNEADYDFSR
;
A
#
# COMPACT_ATOMS: atom_id res chain seq x y z
N MET A 1 21.03 13.69 5.03
CA MET A 1 20.58 12.68 6.01
C MET A 1 21.32 12.90 7.32
N ASN A 2 20.69 12.69 8.47
CA ASN A 2 21.28 12.92 9.78
C ASN A 2 21.21 11.64 10.65
N PRO A 3 22.32 10.87 10.77
CA PRO A 3 22.34 9.64 11.58
C PRO A 3 22.07 9.84 13.07
N SER A 4 22.22 11.06 13.61
CA SER A 4 21.97 11.32 15.04
C SER A 4 20.48 11.26 15.42
N LEU A 5 19.61 11.10 14.43
CA LEU A 5 18.16 10.94 14.57
C LEU A 5 17.72 9.47 14.64
N ASN A 6 18.63 8.52 14.42
CA ASN A 6 18.28 7.09 14.50
C ASN A 6 17.80 6.73 15.92
N ASN A 7 16.77 5.89 16.00
CA ASN A 7 16.14 5.44 17.26
C ASN A 7 15.55 6.57 18.12
N LYS A 8 15.16 7.69 17.51
CA LYS A 8 14.50 8.82 18.19
C LYS A 8 13.12 9.07 17.58
N PRO A 9 12.14 9.53 18.36
CA PRO A 9 10.88 9.99 17.81
C PRO A 9 11.11 11.24 16.97
N VAL A 10 10.95 11.11 15.65
CA VAL A 10 11.04 12.20 14.67
C VAL A 10 9.73 12.34 13.91
N ILE A 11 9.32 13.60 13.69
CA ILE A 11 8.27 13.98 12.76
C ILE A 11 8.79 15.03 11.76
N VAL A 12 8.28 14.97 10.53
CA VAL A 12 8.48 16.00 9.52
C VAL A 12 7.15 16.68 9.27
N LEU A 13 7.15 18.01 9.28
CA LEU A 13 5.96 18.84 9.09
C LEU A 13 5.77 19.25 7.63
N SER A 14 4.52 19.50 7.24
CA SER A 14 4.15 20.03 5.91
C SER A 14 4.74 21.41 5.65
N ASN A 15 4.55 21.93 4.43
CA ASN A 15 4.72 23.36 4.18
C ASN A 15 4.02 24.21 5.25
N ASN A 16 4.70 25.28 5.68
CA ASN A 16 4.30 26.16 6.78
C ASN A 16 4.19 25.48 8.16
N ASP A 17 4.78 24.30 8.34
CA ASP A 17 4.89 23.60 9.62
C ASP A 17 3.53 23.32 10.30
N GLY A 18 2.49 23.11 9.49
CA GLY A 18 1.12 22.93 9.97
C GLY A 18 0.85 21.54 10.55
N CYS A 19 1.14 20.49 9.77
CA CYS A 19 0.77 19.11 10.12
C CYS A 19 1.92 18.13 9.97
N ALA A 20 1.94 17.06 10.76
CA ALA A 20 2.91 15.98 10.63
C ALA A 20 2.63 15.13 9.38
N VAL A 21 3.52 15.18 8.39
CA VAL A 21 3.39 14.49 7.09
C VAL A 21 4.29 13.27 6.95
N ALA A 22 5.33 13.15 7.78
CA ALA A 22 6.12 11.93 7.91
C ALA A 22 6.50 11.69 9.37
N ARG A 23 6.64 10.41 9.75
CA ARG A 23 6.80 9.98 11.13
C ARG A 23 7.70 8.75 11.19
N SER A 24 8.70 8.80 12.06
CA SER A 24 9.47 7.63 12.52
C SER A 24 8.58 6.59 13.19
N GLN A 25 9.08 5.36 13.36
CA GLN A 25 8.31 4.32 14.05
C GLN A 25 8.09 4.70 15.52
N GLU A 26 9.12 5.23 16.16
CA GLU A 26 9.12 5.72 17.53
C GLU A 26 8.04 6.80 17.73
N ALA A 27 7.87 7.73 16.78
CA ALA A 27 6.80 8.73 16.85
C ALA A 27 5.40 8.13 16.66
N LYS A 28 5.26 7.08 15.84
CA LYS A 28 3.97 6.37 15.68
C LYS A 28 3.59 5.64 16.96
N ASP A 29 4.57 5.04 17.64
CA ASP A 29 4.37 4.30 18.89
C ASP A 29 3.90 5.22 20.03
N LEU A 30 4.24 6.51 19.97
CA LEU A 30 3.69 7.56 20.84
C LEU A 30 2.26 8.00 20.50
N GLY A 31 1.64 7.41 19.48
CA GLY A 31 0.26 7.71 19.06
C GLY A 31 0.11 8.93 18.15
N ILE A 32 1.22 9.52 17.66
CA ILE A 32 1.15 10.64 16.71
C ILE A 32 0.61 10.13 15.38
N LYS A 33 -0.57 10.61 14.97
CA LYS A 33 -1.27 10.20 13.74
C LYS A 33 -0.75 10.93 12.49
N MET A 34 -1.02 10.37 11.31
CA MET A 34 -0.70 11.04 10.04
C MET A 34 -1.57 12.28 9.85
N GLY A 35 -0.98 13.38 9.37
CA GLY A 35 -1.70 14.61 9.06
C GLY A 35 -2.22 15.36 10.28
N VAL A 36 -1.82 14.97 11.49
CA VAL A 36 -2.26 15.66 12.70
C VAL A 36 -1.59 17.05 12.77
N PRO A 37 -2.35 18.12 13.06
CA PRO A 37 -1.77 19.44 13.25
C PRO A 37 -0.81 19.48 14.44
N LEU A 38 0.33 20.16 14.30
CA LEU A 38 1.36 20.23 15.34
C LEU A 38 0.78 20.74 16.68
N PHE A 39 -0.10 21.74 16.62
CA PHE A 39 -0.69 22.32 17.82
C PHE A 39 -1.51 21.34 18.67
N GLN A 40 -2.05 20.27 18.06
CA GLN A 40 -2.82 19.24 18.77
C GLN A 40 -1.93 18.22 19.49
N ILE A 41 -0.65 18.14 19.13
CA ILE A 41 0.29 17.15 19.66
C ILE A 41 1.46 17.80 20.41
N LYS A 42 1.38 19.11 20.73
CA LYS A 42 2.44 19.84 21.44
C LYS A 42 2.84 19.17 22.75
N ASP A 43 1.86 18.75 23.54
CA ASP A 43 2.12 18.10 24.83
C ASP A 43 2.92 16.80 24.66
N ILE A 44 2.56 15.98 23.66
CA ILE A 44 3.27 14.73 23.35
C ILE A 44 4.70 15.03 22.87
N VAL A 45 4.86 16.06 22.03
CA VAL A 45 6.15 16.49 21.48
C VAL A 45 7.09 16.94 22.60
N GLU A 46 6.62 17.78 23.51
CA GLU A 46 7.40 18.30 24.63
C GLU A 46 7.72 17.20 25.64
N GLN A 47 6.73 16.39 26.03
CA GLN A 47 6.89 15.31 27.00
C GLN A 47 7.92 14.25 26.56
N HIS A 48 7.91 13.87 25.28
CA HIS A 48 8.76 12.81 24.74
C HIS A 48 9.96 13.32 23.94
N GLN A 49 10.21 14.64 23.96
CA GLN A 49 11.32 15.29 23.23
C GLN A 49 11.35 14.90 21.74
N VAL A 50 10.18 14.89 21.11
CA VAL A 50 10.03 14.53 19.70
C VAL A 50 10.77 15.55 18.83
N GLN A 51 11.61 15.05 17.94
CA GLN A 51 12.35 15.88 16.99
C GLN A 51 11.39 16.34 15.90
N VAL A 52 11.18 17.66 15.83
CA VAL A 52 10.28 18.28 14.86
C VAL A 52 11.10 18.96 13.78
N LEU A 53 10.93 18.53 12.52
CA LEU A 53 11.66 19.05 11.37
C LEU A 53 10.70 19.62 10.32
N SER A 54 11.07 20.72 9.69
CA SER A 54 10.35 21.24 8.52
C SER A 54 10.64 20.37 7.28
N SER A 55 9.70 20.32 6.35
CA SER A 55 9.89 19.61 5.07
C SER A 55 11.04 20.19 4.25
N ASN A 56 11.88 19.32 3.69
CA ASN A 56 12.93 19.68 2.73
C ASN A 56 12.72 18.96 1.38
N TYR A 57 11.85 19.52 0.55
CA TYR A 57 11.47 18.92 -0.73
C TYR A 57 12.62 18.77 -1.72
N ALA A 58 13.60 19.69 -1.71
CA ALA A 58 14.77 19.60 -2.57
C ALA A 58 15.62 18.37 -2.23
N LEU A 59 15.83 18.12 -0.93
CA LEU A 59 16.51 16.91 -0.47
C LEU A 59 15.73 15.64 -0.84
N TYR A 60 14.41 15.64 -0.67
CA TYR A 60 13.59 14.46 -0.97
C TYR A 60 13.59 14.13 -2.46
N ALA A 61 13.45 15.14 -3.32
CA ALA A 61 13.52 14.97 -4.78
C ALA A 61 14.89 14.45 -5.23
N GLU A 62 15.97 14.95 -4.63
CA GLU A 62 17.32 14.46 -4.91
C GLU A 62 17.52 12.99 -4.48
N MET A 63 17.03 12.63 -3.30
CA MET A 63 17.09 11.24 -2.83
C MET A 63 16.25 10.31 -3.70
N SER A 64 15.05 10.73 -4.09
CA SER A 64 14.19 9.99 -5.02
C SER A 64 14.87 9.74 -6.36
N ARG A 65 15.47 10.77 -6.95
CA ARG A 65 16.22 10.66 -8.21
C ARG A 65 17.33 9.62 -8.12
N ARG A 66 18.07 9.58 -7.00
CA ARG A 66 19.12 8.56 -6.76
C ARG A 66 18.53 7.18 -6.54
N PHE A 67 17.46 7.07 -5.78
CA PHE A 67 16.72 5.82 -5.55
C PHE A 67 16.27 5.20 -6.87
N MET A 68 15.57 5.98 -7.72
CA MET A 68 15.09 5.53 -9.03
C MET A 68 16.25 5.14 -9.96
N LYS A 69 17.36 5.89 -9.92
CA LYS A 69 18.54 5.57 -10.71
C LYS A 69 19.18 4.24 -10.31
N ILE A 70 19.28 3.95 -9.01
CA ILE A 70 19.81 2.66 -8.55
C ILE A 70 18.92 1.52 -9.01
N LEU A 71 17.58 1.67 -8.92
CA LEU A 71 16.65 0.66 -9.42
C LEU A 71 16.80 0.43 -10.94
N ALA A 72 17.05 1.49 -11.71
CA ALA A 72 17.29 1.43 -13.15
C ALA A 72 18.55 0.63 -13.53
N ASP A 73 19.48 0.39 -12.61
CA ASP A 73 20.66 -0.46 -12.87
C ASP A 73 20.31 -1.96 -12.87
N PHE A 74 19.15 -2.35 -12.32
CA PHE A 74 18.70 -3.75 -12.21
C PHE A 74 17.76 -4.18 -13.33
N VAL A 75 17.19 -3.25 -14.09
CA VAL A 75 16.22 -3.55 -15.14
C VAL A 75 16.41 -2.63 -16.34
N SER A 76 15.86 -3.01 -17.47
CA SER A 76 15.84 -2.15 -18.64
C SER A 76 14.90 -0.95 -18.41
N PRO A 77 15.09 0.20 -19.10
CA PRO A 77 14.23 1.37 -18.91
C PRO A 77 12.73 1.15 -19.16
N LYS A 78 12.36 0.12 -19.93
CA LYS A 78 10.96 -0.25 -20.20
C LYS A 78 10.32 -1.09 -19.09
N GLU A 79 11.15 -1.70 -18.25
CA GLU A 79 10.75 -2.58 -17.16
C GLU A 79 10.61 -1.80 -15.84
N GLN A 80 10.99 -0.52 -15.80
CA GLN A 80 10.83 0.34 -14.63
C GLN A 80 9.67 1.31 -14.82
N GLU A 81 8.76 1.32 -13.86
CA GLU A 81 7.71 2.32 -13.75
C GLU A 81 7.89 3.11 -12.45
N ILE A 82 7.98 4.43 -12.56
CA ILE A 82 8.07 5.34 -11.42
C ILE A 82 6.64 5.74 -11.04
N TYR A 83 6.16 5.28 -9.89
CA TYR A 83 4.79 5.54 -9.44
C TYR A 83 4.69 6.78 -8.56
N SER A 84 5.64 6.96 -7.64
CA SER A 84 5.71 8.12 -6.75
C SER A 84 7.16 8.54 -6.51
N ILE A 85 7.39 9.47 -5.58
CA ILE A 85 8.73 9.90 -5.15
C ILE A 85 9.50 8.78 -4.43
N ASP A 86 8.82 7.83 -3.80
CA ASP A 86 9.39 6.77 -2.97
C ASP A 86 8.97 5.35 -3.41
N GLU A 87 8.20 5.23 -4.49
CA GLU A 87 7.66 3.97 -4.98
C GLU A 87 7.90 3.77 -6.49
N SER A 88 8.35 2.57 -6.86
CA SER A 88 8.59 2.17 -8.23
C SER A 88 8.30 0.68 -8.40
N PHE A 89 7.79 0.33 -9.57
CA PHE A 89 7.51 -1.05 -9.96
C PHE A 89 8.53 -1.50 -11.00
N LEU A 90 9.02 -2.73 -10.81
CA LEU A 90 9.95 -3.37 -11.72
C LEU A 90 9.29 -4.62 -12.31
N ASP A 91 9.22 -4.69 -13.63
CA ASP A 91 8.85 -5.90 -14.35
C ASP A 91 10.06 -6.84 -14.40
N LEU A 92 9.97 -7.95 -13.66
CA LEU A 92 11.03 -8.96 -13.58
C LEU A 92 10.71 -10.21 -14.42
N THR A 93 9.71 -10.15 -15.32
CA THR A 93 9.27 -11.31 -16.11
C THR A 93 10.41 -11.92 -16.92
N ALA A 94 11.23 -11.09 -17.58
CA ALA A 94 12.38 -11.53 -18.35
C ALA A 94 13.56 -12.03 -17.47
N HIS A 95 13.57 -11.65 -16.19
CA HIS A 95 14.63 -11.98 -15.23
C HIS A 95 14.35 -13.28 -14.47
N ALA A 96 13.07 -13.64 -14.31
CA ALA A 96 12.61 -14.83 -13.57
C ALA A 96 13.19 -16.17 -14.08
N GLY A 97 13.56 -16.24 -15.37
CA GLY A 97 14.18 -17.44 -15.95
C GLY A 97 15.68 -17.58 -15.68
N ASN A 98 16.34 -16.50 -15.27
CA ASN A 98 17.80 -16.42 -15.13
C ASN A 98 18.26 -16.20 -13.67
N TYR A 99 17.36 -15.73 -12.80
CA TYR A 99 17.67 -15.36 -11.42
C TYR A 99 16.64 -15.90 -10.43
N ASP A 100 17.08 -16.22 -9.22
CA ASP A 100 16.17 -16.30 -8.07
C ASP A 100 15.71 -14.88 -7.71
N LEU A 101 14.43 -14.59 -7.92
CA LEU A 101 13.86 -13.27 -7.69
C LEU A 101 13.92 -12.82 -6.23
N THR A 102 13.93 -13.77 -5.28
CA THR A 102 14.07 -13.47 -3.85
C THR A 102 15.48 -12.97 -3.55
N GLU A 103 16.50 -13.66 -4.07
CA GLU A 103 17.88 -13.23 -3.94
C GLU A 103 18.10 -11.89 -4.67
N TYR A 104 17.53 -11.74 -5.86
CA TYR A 104 17.61 -10.49 -6.63
C TYR A 104 17.02 -9.30 -5.86
N ALA A 105 15.85 -9.47 -5.25
CA ALA A 105 15.25 -8.47 -4.38
C ALA A 105 16.13 -8.14 -3.16
N HIS A 106 16.76 -9.15 -2.54
CA HIS A 106 17.71 -8.91 -1.46
C HIS A 106 18.91 -8.08 -1.90
N GLN A 107 19.44 -8.32 -3.10
CA GLN A 107 20.54 -7.54 -3.68
C GLN A 107 20.13 -6.09 -3.92
N ILE A 108 18.94 -5.85 -4.48
CA ILE A 108 18.38 -4.50 -4.67
C ILE A 108 18.27 -3.78 -3.33
N ARG A 109 17.66 -4.42 -2.32
CA ARG A 109 17.50 -3.85 -0.97
C ARG A 109 18.85 -3.52 -0.34
N GLN A 110 19.82 -4.42 -0.45
CA GLN A 110 21.18 -4.21 0.08
C GLN A 110 21.90 -3.07 -0.63
N ARG A 111 21.75 -2.95 -1.96
CA ARG A 111 22.36 -1.87 -2.75
C ARG A 111 21.81 -0.51 -2.33
N LEU A 112 20.49 -0.39 -2.24
CA LEU A 112 19.83 0.83 -1.79
C LEU A 112 20.27 1.25 -0.39
N PHE A 113 20.33 0.30 0.54
CA PHE A 113 20.79 0.58 1.89
C PHE A 113 22.27 0.99 1.92
N SER A 114 23.14 0.29 1.20
CA SER A 114 24.59 0.56 1.23
C SER A 114 24.96 1.91 0.60
N TRP A 115 24.24 2.33 -0.45
CA TRP A 115 24.58 3.54 -1.20
C TRP A 115 23.81 4.77 -0.74
N LEU A 116 22.56 4.60 -0.30
CA LEU A 116 21.69 5.70 0.10
C LEU A 116 21.37 5.72 1.59
N GLY A 117 21.66 4.65 2.34
CA GLY A 117 21.27 4.52 3.74
C GLY A 117 19.75 4.44 3.94
N LEU A 118 18.99 4.13 2.88
CA LEU A 118 17.53 4.05 2.92
C LEU A 118 17.08 2.61 3.16
N PRO A 119 16.40 2.31 4.29
CA PRO A 119 15.72 1.03 4.45
C PRO A 119 14.49 1.00 3.53
N VAL A 120 14.29 -0.11 2.81
CA VAL A 120 13.17 -0.29 1.87
C VAL A 120 12.52 -1.65 2.04
N CYS A 121 11.25 -1.73 1.65
CA CYS A 121 10.49 -2.96 1.53
C CYS A 121 10.32 -3.29 0.05
N ILE A 122 10.36 -4.57 -0.30
CA ILE A 122 10.12 -5.05 -1.67
C ILE A 122 9.04 -6.13 -1.58
N GLY A 123 7.95 -5.97 -2.33
CA GLY A 123 6.94 -6.99 -2.57
C GLY A 123 7.10 -7.58 -3.96
N ILE A 124 6.99 -8.90 -4.08
CA ILE A 124 7.03 -9.62 -5.36
C ILE A 124 5.68 -10.31 -5.53
N ALA A 125 5.08 -10.14 -6.71
CA ALA A 125 3.82 -10.78 -7.06
C ALA A 125 3.76 -11.06 -8.57
N GLU A 126 2.90 -11.98 -8.98
CA GLU A 126 2.72 -12.38 -10.39
C GLU A 126 1.99 -11.32 -11.22
N SER A 127 1.10 -10.53 -10.61
CA SER A 127 0.35 -9.47 -11.30
C SER A 127 -0.01 -8.29 -10.39
N ARG A 128 0.01 -7.09 -10.97
CA ARG A 128 -0.35 -5.82 -10.31
C ARG A 128 -1.68 -5.28 -10.86
N ASP A 129 -2.49 -4.66 -10.03
CA ASP A 129 -3.62 -3.85 -10.50
C ASP A 129 -3.11 -2.51 -11.07
N VAL A 130 -3.31 -2.30 -12.37
CA VAL A 130 -2.94 -1.06 -13.05
C VAL A 130 -3.72 0.18 -12.59
N ASN A 131 -4.84 0.02 -11.89
CA ASN A 131 -5.68 1.15 -11.46
C ASN A 131 -5.28 1.72 -10.10
N ASN A 132 -4.70 0.93 -9.21
CA ASN A 132 -4.37 1.36 -7.85
C ASN A 132 -2.98 0.93 -7.34
N GLY A 133 -2.20 0.19 -8.13
CA GLY A 133 -0.82 -0.15 -7.80
C GLY A 133 -0.67 -1.31 -6.82
N ASP A 134 -1.76 -1.94 -6.37
CA ASP A 134 -1.70 -3.05 -5.42
C ASP A 134 -1.07 -4.31 -6.08
N LEU A 135 -0.08 -4.89 -5.39
CA LEU A 135 0.66 -6.10 -5.82
C LEU A 135 -0.14 -7.40 -5.64
N PHE A 136 -1.25 -7.38 -4.91
CA PHE A 136 -2.09 -8.57 -4.71
C PHE A 136 -3.37 -8.43 -5.51
N THR A 137 -3.37 -9.03 -6.70
CA THR A 137 -4.58 -9.14 -7.51
C THR A 137 -4.92 -10.60 -7.75
N ILE A 138 -6.18 -10.95 -7.55
CA ILE A 138 -6.74 -12.21 -8.06
C ILE A 138 -7.69 -11.82 -9.18
N ASP A 139 -7.44 -12.37 -10.38
CA ASP A 139 -8.07 -11.95 -11.63
C ASP A 139 -7.99 -10.43 -11.91
N GLY A 140 -6.92 -9.76 -11.47
CA GLY A 140 -6.71 -8.32 -11.68
C GLY A 140 -7.64 -7.41 -10.86
N LEU A 141 -8.12 -7.87 -9.70
CA LEU A 141 -8.94 -7.12 -8.73
C LEU A 141 -8.24 -7.04 -7.36
N SER A 142 -8.17 -5.83 -6.80
CA SER A 142 -7.65 -5.54 -5.45
C SER A 142 -8.64 -5.88 -4.33
N ASP A 143 -8.15 -6.02 -3.09
CA ASP A 143 -8.99 -6.29 -1.91
C ASP A 143 -10.08 -5.23 -1.69
N LYS A 144 -9.78 -3.95 -1.97
CA LYS A 144 -10.78 -2.88 -1.88
C LYS A 144 -11.88 -3.02 -2.91
N GLN A 145 -11.53 -3.41 -4.14
CA GLN A 145 -12.51 -3.69 -5.19
C GLN A 145 -13.33 -4.94 -4.87
N LEU A 146 -12.70 -6.02 -4.39
CA LEU A 146 -13.40 -7.22 -3.95
C LEU A 146 -14.36 -6.91 -2.80
N TRP A 147 -13.94 -6.07 -1.85
CA TRP A 147 -14.81 -5.59 -0.79
C TRP A 147 -16.00 -4.80 -1.34
N ARG A 148 -15.78 -3.89 -2.29
CA ARG A 148 -16.85 -3.13 -2.95
C ARG A 148 -17.81 -4.03 -3.72
N ILE A 149 -17.31 -5.02 -4.47
CA ILE A 149 -18.11 -6.02 -5.17
C ILE A 149 -18.98 -6.82 -4.20
N SER A 150 -18.40 -7.25 -3.07
CA SER A 150 -19.15 -7.98 -2.04
C SER A 150 -20.36 -7.19 -1.51
N ARG A 151 -20.30 -5.85 -1.57
CA ARG A 151 -21.36 -4.94 -1.11
C ARG A 151 -22.37 -4.56 -2.20
N HIS A 152 -22.20 -5.02 -3.44
CA HIS A 152 -23.17 -4.75 -4.52
C HIS A 152 -24.48 -5.51 -4.27
N LYS A 153 -25.64 -4.85 -4.37
CA LYS A 153 -26.96 -5.41 -4.00
C LYS A 153 -27.32 -6.68 -4.77
N GLU A 154 -27.06 -6.71 -6.08
CA GLU A 154 -27.28 -7.91 -6.90
C GLU A 154 -26.32 -9.06 -6.55
N PHE A 155 -25.09 -8.72 -6.17
CA PHE A 155 -24.08 -9.70 -5.76
C PHE A 155 -24.51 -10.34 -4.43
N ILE A 156 -24.91 -9.53 -3.46
CA ILE A 156 -25.48 -9.97 -2.18
C ILE A 156 -26.71 -10.85 -2.42
N SER A 157 -27.66 -10.41 -3.25
CA SER A 157 -28.88 -11.17 -3.55
C SER A 157 -28.57 -12.56 -4.11
N THR A 158 -27.49 -12.69 -4.88
CA THR A 158 -27.09 -13.95 -5.49
C THR A 158 -26.28 -14.85 -4.55
N TYR A 159 -25.36 -14.29 -3.78
CA TYR A 159 -24.30 -15.06 -3.09
C TYR A 159 -24.38 -15.00 -1.56
N SER A 160 -25.28 -14.20 -0.97
CA SER A 160 -25.45 -14.10 0.49
C SER A 160 -25.68 -15.45 1.17
N GLY A 161 -26.37 -16.38 0.51
CA GLY A 161 -26.64 -17.72 1.02
C GLY A 161 -25.39 -18.62 1.20
N LEU A 162 -24.24 -18.22 0.67
CA LEU A 162 -22.96 -18.92 0.88
C LEU A 162 -22.37 -18.65 2.27
N ALA A 163 -22.61 -17.46 2.83
CA ALA A 163 -22.11 -17.08 4.14
C ALA A 163 -23.02 -17.65 5.23
N LYS A 164 -22.53 -18.66 5.96
CA LYS A 164 -23.25 -19.33 7.04
C LYS A 164 -22.56 -19.12 8.38
N GLY A 165 -23.31 -19.30 9.47
CA GLY A 165 -22.76 -19.16 10.83
C GLY A 165 -22.24 -17.75 11.09
N ASP A 166 -21.02 -17.64 11.60
CA ASP A 166 -20.42 -16.35 11.98
C ASP A 166 -20.24 -15.39 10.79
N ALA A 167 -20.05 -15.92 9.58
CA ALA A 167 -19.93 -15.12 8.36
C ALA A 167 -21.24 -14.42 7.94
N GLY A 168 -22.40 -14.87 8.44
CA GLY A 168 -23.70 -14.25 8.14
C GLY A 168 -24.16 -13.23 9.18
N LYS A 169 -23.37 -12.99 10.24
CA LYS A 169 -23.81 -12.18 11.40
C LYS A 169 -23.71 -10.68 11.18
N ASN A 170 -22.78 -10.21 10.36
CA ASN A 170 -22.61 -8.80 10.04
C ASN A 170 -21.92 -8.62 8.68
N TRP A 171 -22.00 -7.39 8.15
CA TRP A 171 -21.49 -7.09 6.82
C TRP A 171 -19.97 -7.22 6.68
N THR A 172 -19.20 -6.90 7.72
CA THR A 172 -17.75 -7.06 7.70
C THR A 172 -17.37 -8.54 7.61
N ALA A 173 -17.94 -9.39 8.46
CA ALA A 173 -17.70 -10.84 8.46
C ALA A 173 -18.16 -11.49 7.15
N TYR A 174 -19.27 -11.01 6.58
CA TYR A 174 -19.74 -11.43 5.26
C TYR A 174 -18.74 -11.08 4.17
N SER A 175 -18.31 -9.81 4.10
CA SER A 175 -17.36 -9.35 3.10
C SER A 175 -16.03 -10.08 3.21
N ASP A 176 -15.49 -10.26 4.42
CA ASP A 176 -14.23 -10.98 4.64
C ASP A 176 -14.33 -12.45 4.18
N PHE A 177 -15.44 -13.12 4.48
CA PHE A 177 -15.71 -14.48 4.03
C PHE A 177 -15.79 -14.56 2.49
N ILE A 178 -16.58 -13.68 1.88
CA ILE A 178 -16.79 -13.65 0.42
C ILE A 178 -15.48 -13.33 -0.31
N ILE A 179 -14.71 -12.36 0.16
CA ILE A 179 -13.38 -12.05 -0.40
C ILE A 179 -12.51 -13.31 -0.31
N GLY A 180 -12.46 -13.97 0.85
CA GLY A 180 -11.72 -15.22 1.02
C GLY A 180 -12.14 -16.33 0.04
N GLU A 181 -13.43 -16.48 -0.24
CA GLU A 181 -13.93 -17.47 -1.20
C GLU A 181 -13.66 -17.08 -2.66
N ILE A 182 -13.79 -15.80 -3.02
CA ILE A 182 -13.40 -15.30 -4.35
C ILE A 182 -11.92 -15.55 -4.57
N LYS A 183 -11.07 -15.26 -3.57
CA LYS A 183 -9.63 -15.50 -3.66
C LYS A 183 -9.27 -16.98 -3.85
N LYS A 184 -10.09 -17.91 -3.37
CA LYS A 184 -9.86 -19.35 -3.55
C LYS A 184 -10.29 -19.84 -4.93
N ASP A 185 -11.43 -19.37 -5.42
CA ASP A 185 -11.98 -19.78 -6.72
C ASP A 185 -12.92 -18.70 -7.29
N PRO A 186 -12.39 -17.74 -8.08
CA PRO A 186 -13.18 -16.66 -8.67
C PRO A 186 -14.26 -17.16 -9.64
N SER A 187 -14.04 -18.32 -10.28
CA SER A 187 -14.95 -18.87 -11.29
C SER A 187 -16.33 -19.20 -10.72
N LYS A 188 -16.42 -19.46 -9.40
CA LYS A 188 -17.69 -19.67 -8.68
C LYS A 188 -18.60 -18.45 -8.70
N PHE A 189 -18.01 -17.25 -8.76
CA PHE A 189 -18.72 -15.98 -8.63
C PHE A 189 -18.98 -15.28 -9.98
N SER A 190 -18.42 -15.82 -11.07
CA SER A 190 -18.61 -15.32 -12.44
C SER A 190 -19.75 -16.00 -13.21
N LYS A 191 -20.56 -16.86 -12.55
CA LYS A 191 -21.57 -17.72 -13.23
C LYS A 191 -22.77 -16.98 -13.80
N LYS A 192 -23.23 -15.90 -13.14
CA LYS A 192 -24.37 -15.09 -13.61
C LYS A 192 -23.93 -13.81 -14.32
N ARG A 193 -22.81 -13.25 -13.89
CA ARG A 193 -22.22 -12.01 -14.39
C ARG A 193 -20.72 -12.03 -14.09
N PRO A 194 -19.85 -11.57 -15.00
CA PRO A 194 -18.44 -11.44 -14.72
C PRO A 194 -18.20 -10.56 -13.49
N ILE A 195 -17.32 -11.01 -12.60
CA ILE A 195 -17.14 -10.39 -11.28
C ILE A 195 -16.71 -8.91 -11.35
N ARG A 196 -15.98 -8.51 -12.40
CA ARG A 196 -15.52 -7.13 -12.61
C ARG A 196 -16.67 -6.17 -12.89
N GLU A 197 -17.73 -6.62 -13.56
CA GLU A 197 -18.84 -5.75 -13.95
C GLU A 197 -19.66 -5.23 -12.75
N TYR A 198 -19.54 -5.88 -11.59
CA TYR A 198 -20.13 -5.37 -10.35
C TYR A 198 -19.44 -4.10 -9.82
N LEU A 199 -18.31 -3.68 -10.41
CA LEU A 199 -17.65 -2.41 -10.09
C LEU A 199 -18.23 -1.22 -10.86
N ASP A 200 -18.87 -1.46 -12.00
CA ASP A 200 -19.35 -0.40 -12.90
C ASP A 200 -20.69 0.22 -12.45
N GLY A 201 -21.23 -0.21 -11.30
CA GLY A 201 -22.47 0.30 -10.72
C GLY A 201 -22.34 1.70 -10.10
N ASN A 202 -23.47 2.41 -10.01
CA ASN A 202 -23.58 3.69 -9.30
C ASN A 202 -23.52 3.49 -7.78
N GLU A 203 -23.24 4.53 -7.00
CA GLU A 203 -23.19 4.41 -5.52
C GLU A 203 -24.47 3.84 -4.90
N ALA A 204 -25.63 4.07 -5.51
CA ALA A 204 -26.92 3.54 -5.06
C ALA A 204 -27.05 2.01 -5.21
N ASP A 205 -26.19 1.37 -6.01
CA ASP A 205 -26.20 -0.07 -6.27
C ASP A 205 -25.46 -0.87 -5.19
N TYR A 206 -24.75 -0.16 -4.30
CA TYR A 206 -24.01 -0.74 -3.19
C TYR A 206 -24.75 -0.53 -1.87
N ASP A 207 -24.69 -1.53 -1.01
CA ASP A 207 -25.12 -1.40 0.37
C ASP A 207 -23.88 -1.09 1.22
N PHE A 208 -23.84 0.10 1.84
CA PHE A 208 -22.81 0.46 2.82
C PHE A 208 -23.40 0.67 4.21
N SER A 209 -24.62 0.17 4.46
CA SER A 209 -25.19 0.15 5.80
C SER A 209 -24.23 -0.56 6.77
N ARG A 210 -24.13 -0.02 7.99
CA ARG A 210 -23.31 -0.60 9.06
C ARG A 210 -23.96 -1.85 9.61
#